data_AF-A0A0I9SC78-F1
#
_entry.id   AF-A0A0I9SC78-F1
#
_cell.length_a   1.000
_cell.length_b   1.000
_cell.length_c   1.000
_cell.angle_alpha   90.00
_cell.angle_beta   90.00
_cell.angle_gamma   90.00
#
_symmetry.space_group_name_H-M   'P 1'
#
loop_
_entity.id
_entity.type
_entity.pdbx_description
1 polymer ?
#
loop_
_entity_poly.entity_id
_entity_poly.type
_entity_poly.pdbx_seq_one_letter_code
_entity_poly.pdbx_strand_id
1 'polypeptide(L)'
;VSSLAETVGITRANMSNIVNGKSTPSLETLEKIANALGVDITELFAPSSSGSIIGVIRVGDTNYNINSVSDLARLLDGIESGEIVL
;
A
#
# COMPACT_ATOMS: atom_id res chain seq x y z
N VAL A 1 5.07 22.56 -5.32
CA VAL A 1 3.71 22.00 -5.53
C VAL A 1 3.04 22.50 -6.79
N SER A 2 3.32 23.72 -7.21
CA SER A 2 2.53 24.39 -8.24
C SER A 2 2.79 23.92 -9.67
N SER A 3 4.06 23.67 -10.02
CA SER A 3 4.43 22.98 -11.27
C SER A 3 3.91 21.54 -11.32
N LEU A 4 4.00 20.81 -10.19
CA LEU A 4 3.52 19.43 -10.10
C LEU A 4 2.00 19.34 -10.28
N ALA A 5 1.24 20.26 -9.71
CA ALA A 5 -0.21 20.31 -9.87
C ALA A 5 -0.61 20.47 -11.36
N GLU A 6 0.10 21.34 -12.08
CA GLU A 6 -0.10 21.57 -13.51
C GLU A 6 0.25 20.32 -14.33
N THR A 7 1.38 19.66 -14.06
CA THR A 7 1.79 18.41 -14.73
C THR A 7 0.82 17.25 -14.49
N VAL A 8 0.31 17.12 -13.26
CA VAL A 8 -0.63 16.06 -12.86
C VAL A 8 -2.06 16.36 -13.37
N GLY A 9 -2.36 17.61 -13.74
CA GLY A 9 -3.67 18.03 -14.21
C GLY A 9 -4.70 18.22 -13.08
N ILE A 10 -4.26 18.60 -11.88
CA ILE A 10 -5.14 18.88 -10.73
C ILE A 10 -4.94 20.31 -10.21
N THR A 11 -5.91 20.81 -9.44
CA THR A 11 -5.79 22.14 -8.86
C THR A 11 -4.67 22.20 -7.82
N ARG A 12 -4.01 23.35 -7.69
CA ARG A 12 -3.00 23.57 -6.63
C ARG A 12 -3.54 23.31 -5.23
N ALA A 13 -4.82 23.64 -4.98
CA ALA A 13 -5.49 23.38 -3.71
C ALA A 13 -5.63 21.87 -3.45
N ASN A 14 -6.05 21.09 -4.45
CA ASN A 14 -6.14 19.63 -4.34
C ASN A 14 -4.75 19.01 -4.09
N MET A 15 -3.74 19.41 -4.87
CA MET A 15 -2.35 18.98 -4.67
C MET A 15 -1.85 19.30 -3.25
N SER A 16 -2.15 20.50 -2.74
CA SER A 16 -1.79 20.88 -1.37
C SER A 16 -2.47 19.99 -0.32
N ASN A 17 -3.75 19.65 -0.52
CA ASN A 17 -4.45 18.75 0.39
C ASN A 17 -3.84 17.34 0.37
N ILE A 18 -3.48 16.82 -0.81
CA ILE A 18 -2.83 15.51 -0.95
C ILE A 18 -1.48 15.49 -0.23
N VAL A 19 -0.60 16.45 -0.50
CA VAL A 19 0.73 16.54 0.12
C VAL A 19 0.66 16.66 1.65
N ASN A 20 -0.36 17.36 2.16
CA ASN A 20 -0.57 17.52 3.60
C ASN A 20 -1.42 16.40 4.23
N GLY A 21 -1.70 15.31 3.51
CA GLY A 21 -2.48 14.17 4.02
C GLY A 21 -3.94 14.48 4.34
N LYS A 22 -4.48 15.59 3.85
CA LYS A 22 -5.89 16.01 4.06
C LYS A 22 -6.85 15.36 3.06
N SER A 23 -6.33 14.75 2.00
CA SER A 23 -7.14 14.06 0.99
C SER A 23 -6.36 12.90 0.40
N THR A 24 -7.04 11.79 0.19
CA THR A 24 -6.45 10.59 -0.44
C THR A 24 -6.65 10.68 -1.96
N PRO A 25 -5.58 10.69 -2.78
CA PRO A 25 -5.70 10.68 -4.24
C PRO A 25 -6.28 9.35 -4.75
N SER A 26 -6.87 9.36 -5.95
CA SER A 26 -7.19 8.12 -6.67
C SER A 26 -5.92 7.41 -7.14
N LEU A 27 -6.00 6.12 -7.47
CA LEU A 27 -4.89 5.37 -8.07
C LEU A 27 -4.36 6.05 -9.34
N GLU A 28 -5.26 6.46 -10.24
CA GLU A 28 -4.91 7.21 -11.46
C GLU A 28 -4.15 8.51 -11.12
N THR A 29 -4.56 9.22 -10.07
CA THR A 29 -3.88 10.45 -9.63
C THR A 29 -2.50 10.14 -9.06
N LEU A 30 -2.36 9.06 -8.27
CA LEU A 30 -1.06 8.59 -7.77
C LEU A 30 -0.12 8.21 -8.92
N GLU A 31 -0.59 7.50 -9.93
CA GLU A 31 0.20 7.16 -11.13
C GLU A 31 0.68 8.42 -11.85
N LYS A 32 -0.19 9.42 -12.06
CA LYS A 32 0.19 10.70 -12.65
C LYS A 32 1.24 11.43 -11.80
N ILE A 33 1.10 11.40 -10.47
CA ILE A 33 2.09 11.98 -9.56
C ILE A 33 3.43 11.27 -9.68
N ALA A 34 3.46 9.93 -9.63
CA ALA A 34 4.68 9.13 -9.75
C ALA A 34 5.39 9.40 -11.08
N ASN A 35 4.64 9.37 -12.19
CA ASN A 35 5.15 9.68 -13.53
C ASN A 35 5.72 11.11 -13.63
N ALA A 36 5.04 12.10 -13.03
CA ALA A 36 5.51 13.48 -13.02
C ALA A 36 6.79 13.67 -12.17
N LEU A 37 7.00 12.81 -11.18
CA LEU A 37 8.20 12.77 -10.34
C LEU A 37 9.32 11.88 -10.91
N GLY A 38 9.00 11.02 -11.88
CA GLY A 38 9.96 10.08 -12.48
C GLY A 38 10.37 8.94 -11.54
N VAL A 39 9.49 8.53 -10.63
CA VAL A 39 9.71 7.46 -9.63
C VAL A 39 8.70 6.33 -9.81
N ASP A 40 8.98 5.16 -9.25
CA ASP A 40 7.97 4.11 -9.17
C ASP A 40 6.84 4.52 -8.20
N ILE A 41 5.60 4.10 -8.48
CA ILE A 41 4.45 4.44 -7.63
C ILE A 41 4.60 3.94 -6.19
N THR A 42 5.34 2.84 -5.98
CA THR A 42 5.62 2.29 -4.65
C THR A 42 6.47 3.24 -3.79
N GLU A 43 7.29 4.08 -4.41
CA GLU A 43 8.11 5.08 -3.71
C GLU A 43 7.28 6.23 -3.12
N LEU A 44 6.03 6.42 -3.59
CA LEU A 44 5.11 7.39 -3.00
C LEU A 44 4.59 6.94 -1.62
N PHE A 45 4.75 5.67 -1.28
CA PHE A 45 4.33 5.13 0.01
C PHE A 45 5.50 5.15 0.97
N ALA A 46 5.28 5.70 2.16
CA ALA A 46 6.27 5.59 3.21
C ALA A 46 6.48 4.09 3.54
N PRO A 47 7.74 3.64 3.71
CA PRO A 47 7.98 2.33 4.30
C PRO A 47 7.24 2.27 5.62
N SER A 48 6.55 1.16 5.86
CA SER A 48 5.77 0.92 7.08
C SER A 48 6.62 1.31 8.28
N SER A 49 6.19 2.33 9.03
CA SER A 49 6.92 2.83 10.19
C SER A 49 7.33 1.66 11.09
N SER A 50 8.64 1.48 11.26
CA SER A 50 9.29 0.58 12.20
C SER A 50 8.90 -0.91 12.13
N GLY A 51 9.61 -1.70 11.32
CA GLY A 51 9.90 -3.11 11.59
C GLY A 51 8.70 -4.06 11.76
N SER A 52 7.49 -3.64 11.41
CA SER A 52 6.31 -4.49 11.45
C SER A 52 6.33 -5.44 10.25
N ILE A 53 6.05 -6.71 10.52
CA ILE A 53 5.86 -7.71 9.46
C ILE A 53 4.55 -7.37 8.76
N ILE A 54 4.59 -7.22 7.45
CA ILE A 54 3.40 -7.10 6.61
C ILE A 54 3.57 -8.05 5.45
N GLY A 55 2.66 -9.01 5.34
CA GLY A 55 2.67 -10.00 4.26
C GLY A 55 1.27 -10.52 3.99
N VAL A 56 1.10 -11.11 2.81
CA VAL A 56 -0.12 -11.84 2.45
C VAL A 56 0.30 -13.20 1.94
N ILE A 57 -0.22 -14.26 2.54
CA ILE A 57 -0.01 -15.64 2.08
C ILE A 57 -1.32 -16.14 1.48
N ARG A 58 -1.26 -16.68 0.27
CA ARG A 58 -2.41 -17.30 -0.39
C ARG A 58 -2.33 -18.81 -0.25
N VAL A 59 -3.40 -19.42 0.25
CA VAL A 59 -3.62 -20.87 0.24
C VAL A 59 -4.92 -21.13 -0.51
N GLY A 60 -4.85 -21.83 -1.65
CA GLY A 60 -5.96 -21.91 -2.60
C GLY A 60 -6.45 -20.52 -3.04
N ASP A 61 -7.74 -20.26 -2.84
CA ASP A 61 -8.37 -18.95 -3.13
C ASP A 61 -8.44 -18.01 -1.92
N THR A 62 -7.90 -18.42 -0.77
CA THR A 62 -7.97 -17.64 0.48
C THR A 62 -6.67 -16.88 0.74
N ASN A 63 -6.79 -15.59 1.04
CA ASN A 63 -5.67 -14.74 1.43
C ASN A 63 -5.61 -14.59 2.96
N TYR A 64 -4.46 -14.85 3.55
CA TYR A 64 -4.16 -14.68 4.96
C TYR A 64 -3.23 -13.50 5.16
N ASN A 65 -3.69 -12.49 5.90
CA ASN A 65 -2.90 -11.30 6.21
C ASN A 65 -1.98 -11.59 7.40
N ILE A 66 -0.69 -11.34 7.20
CA ILE A 66 0.36 -11.53 8.20
C ILE A 66 0.82 -10.15 8.65
N ASN A 67 0.45 -9.77 9.86
CA ASN A 67 0.86 -8.49 10.46
C ASN A 67 1.87 -8.69 11.60
N SER A 68 2.22 -9.95 11.91
CA SER A 68 3.11 -10.34 13.01
C SER A 68 3.62 -11.77 12.83
N VAL A 69 4.66 -12.14 13.60
CA VAL A 69 5.13 -13.54 13.69
C VAL A 69 4.02 -14.47 14.21
N SER A 70 3.19 -13.98 15.12
CA SER A 70 2.07 -14.77 15.67
C SER A 70 1.04 -15.12 14.61
N ASP A 71 0.83 -14.26 13.60
CA ASP A 71 -0.07 -14.57 12.49
C ASP A 71 0.48 -15.70 11.60
N LEU A 72 1.81 -15.77 11.43
CA LEU A 72 2.46 -16.90 10.75
C LEU A 72 2.26 -18.21 11.53
N ALA A 73 2.44 -18.18 12.84
CA ALA A 73 2.25 -19.35 13.69
C ALA A 73 0.81 -19.88 13.59
N ARG A 74 -0.20 -19.00 13.68
CA ARG A 74 -1.61 -19.40 13.53
C ARG A 74 -1.91 -19.99 12.16
N LEU A 75 -1.33 -19.43 11.09
CA LEU A 75 -1.50 -19.98 9.75
C LEU A 75 -0.92 -21.39 9.66
N LEU A 76 0.28 -21.61 10.22
CA LEU A 76 0.92 -22.92 10.25
C LEU A 76 0.11 -23.92 11.08
N ASP A 77 -0.34 -23.54 12.28
CA ASP A 77 -1.18 -24.39 13.15
C ASP A 77 -2.47 -24.81 12.44
N GLY A 78 -3.09 -23.90 11.69
CA GLY A 78 -4.28 -24.19 10.87
C GLY A 78 -4.00 -25.21 9.77
N ILE A 79 -2.83 -25.14 9.13
CA ILE A 79 -2.41 -26.13 8.11
C ILE A 79 -2.12 -27.48 8.76
N GLU A 80 -1.37 -27.50 9.86
CA GLU A 80 -0.97 -28.72 10.56
C GLU A 80 -2.16 -29.46 11.20
N SER A 81 -3.15 -28.71 11.70
CA SER A 81 -4.40 -29.28 12.24
C SER A 81 -5.37 -29.76 11.17
N GLY A 82 -5.13 -29.44 9.89
CA GLY A 82 -6.01 -29.77 8.77
C GLY A 82 -7.24 -28.85 8.64
N GLU A 83 -7.31 -27.76 9.41
CA GLU A 83 -8.32 -26.70 9.25
C GLU A 83 -8.13 -25.96 7.93
N ILE A 84 -6.87 -25.71 7.54
CA ILE A 84 -6.48 -25.04 6.31
C ILE A 84 -5.90 -26.10 5.37
N VAL A 85 -6.58 -26.31 4.23
CA VAL A 85 -6.19 -27.30 3.23
C VAL A 85 -5.32 -26.62 2.16
N LEU A 86 -4.14 -27.20 1.90
CA LEU A 86 -3.20 -26.77 0.86
C LEU A 86 -3.66 -27.17 -0.55
#